data_AF-W9NFG9-F1
#
_entry.id   AF-W9NFG9-F1
#
_cell.length_a   1.000
_cell.length_b   1.000
_cell.length_c   1.000
_cell.angle_alpha   90.00
_cell.angle_beta   90.00
_cell.angle_gamma   90.00
#
_symmetry.space_group_name_H-M   'P 1'
#
loop_
_entity.id
_entity.type
_entity.pdbx_description
1 polymer ?
#
loop_
_entity_poly.entity_id
_entity_poly.type
_entity_poly.pdbx_seq_one_letter_code
_entity_poly.pdbx_strand_id
1 'polypeptide(L)'
;MDCPTFIKMQQTFDQVLRIAKTTAAKFGLKEDDITEADIILDPNYNAKIYGIPDETTIAAMKFGARTEAFITDPVYVGKSLAGMIDLIKPGKISGGNGLYADLGGQQALNAYSSI
;
A
#
# COMPACT_ATOMS: atom_id res chain seq x y z
N MET A 1 -11.34 -23.93 5.83
CA MET A 1 -11.60 -22.66 5.12
C MET A 1 -11.36 -21.56 6.12
N ASP A 2 -10.22 -20.89 6.02
CA ASP A 2 -9.90 -19.77 6.91
C ASP A 2 -10.85 -18.61 6.65
N CYS A 3 -11.35 -18.00 7.72
CA CYS A 3 -12.20 -16.82 7.67
C CYS A 3 -11.42 -15.67 7.00
N PRO A 4 -11.99 -14.95 6.02
CA PRO A 4 -11.30 -13.82 5.40
C PRO A 4 -10.91 -12.80 6.48
N THR A 5 -9.63 -12.46 6.54
CA THR A 5 -9.12 -11.47 7.49
C THR A 5 -9.46 -10.09 6.96
N PHE A 6 -10.56 -9.52 7.45
CA PHE A 6 -10.91 -8.12 7.22
C PHE A 6 -9.83 -7.21 7.77
N ILE A 7 -9.59 -6.11 7.06
CA ILE A 7 -8.56 -5.15 7.43
C ILE A 7 -9.03 -4.35 8.64
N LYS A 8 -8.21 -4.34 9.70
CA LYS A 8 -8.48 -3.66 10.97
C LYS A 8 -7.62 -2.40 11.05
N MET A 9 -8.10 -1.31 10.44
CA MET A 9 -7.31 -0.09 10.23
C MET A 9 -6.68 0.49 11.50
N GLN A 10 -7.44 0.60 12.59
CA GLN A 10 -6.89 1.13 13.85
C GLN A 10 -5.74 0.25 14.36
N GLN A 11 -5.91 -1.08 14.32
CA GLN A 11 -4.87 -2.00 14.77
C GLN A 11 -3.61 -1.92 13.87
N THR A 12 -3.79 -1.76 12.56
CA THR A 12 -2.68 -1.53 11.62
C THR A 12 -1.96 -0.22 11.93
N PHE A 13 -2.70 0.87 12.16
CA PHE A 13 -2.14 2.17 12.49
C PHE A 13 -1.34 2.11 13.81
N ASP A 14 -1.93 1.57 14.87
CA ASP A 14 -1.29 1.42 16.18
C ASP A 14 0.00 0.58 16.07
N GLN A 15 -0.03 -0.47 15.24
CA GLN A 15 1.14 -1.31 14.99
C GLN A 15 2.23 -0.54 14.24
N VAL A 16 1.89 0.23 13.20
CA VAL A 16 2.84 1.06 12.44
C VAL A 16 3.48 2.10 13.35
N LEU A 17 2.68 2.85 14.12
CA LEU A 17 3.16 3.86 15.05
C LEU A 17 4.11 3.25 16.09
N ARG A 18 3.74 2.11 16.69
CA ARG A 18 4.59 1.40 17.66
C ARG A 18 5.92 0.95 17.04
N ILE A 19 5.90 0.39 15.83
CA ILE A 19 7.12 -0.04 15.12
C ILE A 19 8.00 1.17 14.79
N ALA A 20 7.42 2.27 14.32
CA ALA A 20 8.14 3.50 14.01
C ALA A 20 8.83 4.07 15.26
N LYS A 21 8.10 4.25 16.37
CA LYS A 21 8.65 4.70 17.65
C LYS A 21 9.75 3.78 18.19
N THR A 22 9.50 2.46 18.17
CA THR A 22 10.49 1.46 18.63
C THR A 22 11.76 1.51 17.78
N THR A 23 11.62 1.73 16.48
CA THR A 23 12.76 1.82 15.55
C THR A 23 13.52 3.13 15.76
N ALA A 24 12.82 4.26 15.88
CA ALA A 24 13.39 5.58 16.13
C ALA A 24 14.24 5.61 17.41
N ALA A 25 13.75 5.01 18.49
CA ALA A 25 14.49 4.91 19.76
C ALA A 25 15.84 4.20 19.62
N LYS A 26 15.94 3.19 18.71
CA LYS A 26 17.22 2.51 18.43
C LYS A 26 18.25 3.40 17.74
N PHE A 27 17.81 4.51 17.14
CA PHE A 27 18.66 5.52 16.52
C PHE A 27 18.82 6.78 17.40
N GLY A 28 18.38 6.75 18.65
CA GLY A 28 18.58 7.84 19.62
C GLY A 28 17.53 8.96 19.56
N LEU A 29 16.43 8.76 18.84
CA LEU A 29 15.29 9.69 18.87
C LEU A 29 14.51 9.55 20.19
N LYS A 30 13.89 10.64 20.61
CA LYS A 30 13.01 10.73 21.78
C LYS A 30 11.61 10.21 21.47
N GLU A 31 10.85 9.91 22.51
CA GLU A 31 9.50 9.34 22.39
C GLU A 31 8.53 10.21 21.55
N ASP A 32 8.69 11.52 21.61
CA ASP A 32 7.85 12.52 20.93
C ASP A 32 8.40 12.95 19.56
N ASP A 33 9.53 12.41 19.12
CA ASP A 33 10.10 12.75 17.79
C ASP A 33 9.31 12.09 16.64
N ILE A 34 8.52 11.05 16.93
CA ILE A 34 7.58 10.43 15.99
C ILE A 34 6.19 10.47 16.63
N THR A 35 5.25 11.11 15.94
CA THR A 35 3.88 11.32 16.39
C THR A 35 2.88 10.64 15.46
N GLU A 36 1.61 10.63 15.84
CA GLU A 36 0.53 10.16 14.97
C GLU A 36 0.44 10.96 13.66
N ALA A 37 0.83 12.24 13.68
CA ALA A 37 0.82 13.11 12.50
C ALA A 37 1.86 12.71 11.44
N ASP A 38 2.90 11.96 11.83
CA ASP A 38 3.93 11.46 10.91
C ASP A 38 3.49 10.19 10.15
N ILE A 39 2.38 9.57 10.56
CA ILE A 39 1.87 8.33 9.98
C ILE A 39 0.71 8.63 9.04
N ILE A 40 0.97 8.56 7.74
CA ILE A 40 -0.07 8.64 6.71
C ILE A 40 -0.45 7.21 6.29
N LEU A 41 -1.66 6.79 6.64
CA LEU A 41 -2.21 5.48 6.29
C LEU A 41 -3.59 5.64 5.66
N ASP A 42 -3.67 5.55 4.33
CA ASP A 42 -4.93 5.73 3.59
C ASP A 42 -5.77 4.44 3.57
N PRO A 43 -6.97 4.40 4.20
CA PRO A 43 -7.82 3.21 4.24
C PRO A 43 -8.51 2.89 2.91
N ASN A 44 -8.51 3.81 1.93
CA ASN A 44 -9.33 3.66 0.72
C ASN A 44 -8.76 2.63 -0.27
N TYR A 45 -7.47 2.33 -0.21
CA TYR A 45 -6.76 1.51 -1.20
C TYR A 45 -6.42 0.10 -0.70
N ASN A 46 -7.12 -0.38 0.32
CA ASN A 46 -6.82 -1.67 0.95
C ASN A 46 -7.69 -2.84 0.43
N ALA A 47 -8.71 -2.54 -0.40
CA ALA A 47 -9.72 -3.47 -0.92
C ALA A 47 -10.49 -4.28 0.16
N LYS A 48 -10.53 -3.79 1.40
CA LYS A 48 -11.24 -4.30 2.60
C LYS A 48 -10.80 -5.67 3.12
N ILE A 49 -10.31 -6.55 2.25
CA ILE A 49 -9.89 -7.92 2.56
C ILE A 49 -8.47 -8.12 2.07
N TYR A 50 -7.62 -8.64 2.96
CA TYR A 50 -6.25 -8.98 2.63
C TYR A 50 -6.21 -10.13 1.61
N GLY A 51 -5.31 -10.06 0.64
CA GLY A 51 -5.13 -11.10 -0.39
C GLY A 51 -6.15 -11.09 -1.54
N ILE A 52 -7.18 -10.24 -1.48
CA ILE A 52 -8.19 -10.11 -2.55
C ILE A 52 -8.02 -8.74 -3.22
N PRO A 53 -7.75 -8.68 -4.54
CA PRO A 53 -7.77 -7.43 -5.29
C PRO A 53 -9.21 -7.00 -5.62
N ASP A 54 -9.43 -5.70 -5.77
CA ASP A 54 -10.65 -5.16 -6.37
C ASP A 54 -10.41 -4.74 -7.84
N GLU A 55 -11.47 -4.28 -8.52
CA GLU A 55 -11.38 -3.85 -9.92
C GLU A 55 -10.37 -2.72 -10.13
N THR A 56 -10.23 -1.82 -9.15
CA THR A 56 -9.28 -0.70 -9.23
C THR A 56 -7.84 -1.18 -9.17
N THR A 57 -7.58 -2.18 -8.32
CA THR A 57 -6.31 -2.89 -8.19
C THR A 57 -5.94 -3.55 -9.53
N ILE A 58 -6.86 -4.31 -10.12
CA ILE A 58 -6.63 -4.97 -11.42
C ILE A 58 -6.40 -3.96 -12.55
N ALA A 59 -7.17 -2.86 -12.58
CA ALA A 59 -7.01 -1.82 -13.58
C ALA A 59 -5.64 -1.13 -13.48
N ALA A 60 -5.18 -0.85 -12.26
CA ALA A 60 -3.86 -0.27 -12.01
C ALA A 60 -2.72 -1.21 -12.42
N MET A 61 -2.82 -2.49 -12.07
CA MET A 61 -1.87 -3.51 -12.51
C MET A 61 -1.76 -3.57 -14.05
N LYS A 62 -2.91 -3.61 -14.74
CA LYS A 62 -2.96 -3.63 -16.21
C LYS A 62 -2.40 -2.35 -16.81
N PHE A 63 -2.64 -1.19 -16.19
CA PHE A 63 -2.07 0.08 -16.61
C PHE A 63 -0.54 0.05 -16.52
N GLY A 64 0.03 -0.22 -15.34
CA GLY A 64 1.49 -0.25 -15.13
C GLY A 64 2.20 -1.25 -16.05
N ALA A 65 1.63 -2.45 -16.22
CA ALA A 65 2.18 -3.46 -17.11
C ALA A 65 2.18 -3.02 -18.59
N ARG A 66 1.14 -2.32 -19.04
CA ARG A 66 0.99 -1.90 -20.45
C ARG A 66 1.79 -0.65 -20.79
N THR A 67 2.04 0.23 -19.83
CA THR A 67 2.73 1.50 -20.09
C THR A 67 4.23 1.41 -19.84
N GLU A 68 4.65 0.73 -18.77
CA GLU A 68 6.03 0.77 -18.28
C GLU A 68 6.66 -0.62 -18.12
N ALA A 69 6.00 -1.67 -18.61
CA ALA A 69 6.33 -3.07 -18.28
C ALA A 69 6.43 -3.31 -16.76
N PHE A 70 5.72 -2.49 -15.98
CA PHE A 70 5.78 -2.53 -14.53
C PHE A 70 4.81 -3.58 -13.99
N ILE A 71 5.33 -4.78 -13.75
CA ILE A 71 4.56 -5.92 -13.26
C ILE A 71 4.41 -5.82 -11.74
N THR A 72 3.17 -5.77 -11.26
CA THR A 72 2.81 -5.67 -9.85
C THR A 72 1.87 -6.80 -9.45
N ASP A 73 1.79 -7.10 -8.15
CA ASP A 73 0.99 -8.21 -7.63
C ASP A 73 -0.41 -7.76 -7.15
N PRO A 74 -1.39 -8.68 -7.04
CA PRO A 74 -2.76 -8.34 -6.65
C PRO A 74 -2.95 -8.11 -5.14
N VAL A 75 -1.96 -8.46 -4.31
CA VAL A 75 -2.07 -8.40 -2.84
C VAL A 75 -1.55 -7.08 -2.31
N TYR A 76 -0.43 -6.58 -2.82
CA TYR A 76 0.27 -5.42 -2.30
C TYR A 76 0.45 -4.31 -3.33
N VAL A 77 1.36 -4.49 -4.29
CA VAL A 77 1.88 -3.41 -5.13
C VAL A 77 0.84 -2.93 -6.13
N GLY A 78 -0.05 -3.81 -6.61
CA GLY A 78 -1.21 -3.40 -7.40
C GLY A 78 -2.14 -2.44 -6.65
N LYS A 79 -2.31 -2.63 -5.33
CA LYS A 79 -3.18 -1.80 -4.49
C LYS A 79 -2.56 -0.42 -4.24
N SER A 80 -1.27 -0.36 -3.94
CA SER A 80 -0.57 0.92 -3.77
C SER A 80 -0.42 1.68 -5.09
N LEU A 81 -0.27 0.99 -6.22
CA LEU A 81 -0.29 1.60 -7.55
C LEU A 81 -1.68 2.20 -7.87
N ALA A 82 -2.76 1.49 -7.55
CA ALA A 82 -4.12 2.02 -7.66
C ALA A 82 -4.30 3.30 -6.83
N GLY A 83 -3.80 3.31 -5.59
CA GLY A 83 -3.79 4.48 -4.73
C GLY A 83 -3.01 5.65 -5.31
N MET A 84 -1.78 5.41 -5.80
CA MET A 84 -0.98 6.46 -6.44
C MET A 84 -1.69 7.08 -7.64
N ILE A 85 -2.30 6.26 -8.51
CA ILE A 85 -3.06 6.75 -9.67
C ILE A 85 -4.25 7.60 -9.23
N ASP A 86 -5.03 7.15 -8.23
CA ASP A 86 -6.18 7.90 -7.71
C ASP A 86 -5.80 9.18 -6.96
N LEU A 87 -4.61 9.24 -6.35
CA LEU A 87 -4.14 10.46 -5.70
C LEU A 87 -3.63 11.49 -6.71
N ILE A 88 -2.96 11.06 -7.78
CA ILE A 88 -2.35 11.95 -8.78
C ILE A 88 -3.38 12.43 -9.81
N LYS A 89 -4.21 11.54 -10.35
CA LYS A 89 -5.12 11.86 -11.47
C LYS A 89 -6.09 13.02 -11.20
N PRO A 90 -6.73 13.14 -10.02
CA PRO A 90 -7.56 14.29 -9.67
C PRO A 90 -6.75 15.45 -9.04
N GLY A 91 -5.42 15.33 -8.89
CA GLY A 91 -4.55 16.37 -8.36
C GLY A 91 -4.46 16.46 -6.83
N LYS A 92 -4.91 15.44 -6.08
CA LYS A 92 -4.76 15.40 -4.60
C LYS A 92 -3.28 15.40 -4.20
N ILE A 93 -2.45 14.72 -4.99
CA ILE A 93 -1.00 14.92 -5.03
C ILE A 93 -0.70 15.59 -6.35
N SER A 94 -0.11 16.78 -6.30
CA SER A 94 0.22 17.56 -7.49
C SER A 94 1.54 18.31 -7.31
N GLY A 95 2.25 18.51 -8.43
CA GLY A 95 3.56 19.14 -8.45
C GLY A 95 4.69 18.23 -7.96
N GLY A 96 5.92 18.60 -8.30
CA GLY A 96 7.12 17.88 -7.87
C GLY A 96 7.33 16.51 -8.54
N ASN A 97 8.31 15.78 -8.02
CA ASN A 97 8.65 14.41 -8.45
C ASN A 97 8.19 13.42 -7.38
N GLY A 98 7.44 12.40 -7.77
CA GLY A 98 7.06 11.29 -6.90
C GLY A 98 8.04 10.13 -7.01
N LEU A 99 8.40 9.53 -5.87
CA LEU A 99 9.13 8.26 -5.83
C LEU A 99 8.15 7.15 -5.44
N TYR A 100 7.94 6.20 -6.33
CA TYR A 100 7.22 4.98 -6.01
C TYR A 100 8.20 3.91 -5.51
N ALA A 101 7.92 3.33 -4.34
CA ALA A 101 8.71 2.23 -3.79
C ALA A 101 8.05 0.89 -4.16
N ASP A 102 8.58 0.22 -5.19
CA ASP A 102 8.21 -1.16 -5.50
C ASP A 102 8.79 -2.11 -4.46
N LEU A 103 7.92 -2.73 -3.67
CA LEU A 103 8.29 -3.65 -2.59
C LEU A 103 8.33 -5.12 -3.06
N GLY A 104 8.05 -5.40 -4.34
CA GLY A 104 8.06 -6.73 -4.92
C GLY A 104 6.73 -7.48 -4.81
N GLY A 105 6.76 -8.81 -4.74
CA GLY A 105 5.57 -9.67 -4.61
C GLY A 105 5.05 -10.27 -5.92
N GLN A 106 5.67 -9.95 -7.06
CA GLN A 106 5.24 -10.37 -8.41
C GLN A 106 5.08 -11.89 -8.56
N GLN A 107 5.86 -12.69 -7.82
CA GLN A 107 5.76 -14.15 -7.85
C GLN A 107 4.38 -14.67 -7.43
N ALA A 108 3.64 -13.90 -6.62
CA ALA A 108 2.29 -14.23 -6.20
C ALA A 108 1.31 -14.32 -7.38
N LEU A 109 1.55 -13.63 -8.50
CA LEU A 109 0.66 -13.61 -9.68
C LEU A 109 0.28 -15.02 -10.16
N ASN A 110 1.20 -15.98 -10.10
CA ASN A 110 0.95 -17.34 -10.55
C ASN A 110 -0.17 -18.04 -9.75
N ALA A 111 -0.39 -17.64 -8.49
CA ALA A 111 -1.48 -18.15 -7.66
C ALA A 111 -2.85 -17.54 -8.00
N TYR A 112 -2.86 -16.49 -8.84
CA TYR A 112 -4.05 -15.73 -9.23
C TYR A 112 -4.25 -15.76 -10.76
N SER A 113 -4.13 -16.93 -11.38
CA SER A 113 -4.18 -17.07 -12.85
C SER A 113 -5.53 -16.71 -13.50
N SER A 114 -6.59 -16.53 -12.71
CA SER A 114 -7.95 -16.22 -13.18
C SER A 114 -8.31 -14.73 -13.23
N ILE A 115 -7.42 -13.84 -12.79
CA ILE A 115 -7.61 -12.37 -12.78
C ILE A 115 -6.68 -11.67 -13.77
#